data_AF-A0A967IBK1-F1
#
_entry.id   AF-A0A967IBK1-F1
#
_cell.length_a   1.000
_cell.length_b   1.000
_cell.length_c   1.000
_cell.angle_alpha   90.00
_cell.angle_beta   90.00
_cell.angle_gamma   90.00
#
_symmetry.space_group_name_H-M   'P 1'
#
loop_
_entity.id
_entity.type
_entity.pdbx_description
1 polymer ?
#
loop_
_entity_poly.entity_id
_entity_poly.type
_entity_poly.pdbx_seq_one_letter_code
_entity_poly.pdbx_strand_id
1 'polypeptide(L)'
;MKASKFTDAQKAFIIKQGEEGTPVAEICRKAGISQATYFNWKKKYGGLLPSEMKRLRELEQENVQLKKIVADLSLDKAMLQDVIKRKPLRPGRKRTLVDAMRSEWAISIRRACAVILFDPKTYRYRSRRPGQAALEQRIKEICQTRVRFGYRRVHVLLRREGWQINQKKTYRIYKELGMQLRNKTPKRRVKAKLREDRAEAVGPNDVWAMDFVHDQLTTGRKIRVLTVVDTYSRFVPVLDPRFSYRGEDVVATLEKVCSRIGYPKTIRVDQGSEFISRDMDLWAYQRGITLDFSRPGKPTDNAFIEAFNGRLRAECLNTHWFLSLADAAEKLEAWRRDYNEQRPHGAIGNNVPAALMKSAHETSPCC
;
A
#
# COMPACT_ATOMS: atom_id res chain seq x y z
N MET A 1 5.86 -0.22 -66.12
CA MET A 1 6.80 0.04 -67.24
C MET A 1 7.33 -1.30 -67.74
N LYS A 2 7.27 -1.58 -69.05
CA LYS A 2 7.87 -2.79 -69.62
C LYS A 2 9.38 -2.77 -69.34
N ALA A 3 9.95 -3.87 -68.84
CA ALA A 3 11.38 -3.98 -68.62
C ALA A 3 12.13 -3.84 -69.95
N SER A 4 13.16 -3.00 -69.99
CA SER A 4 14.03 -2.81 -71.16
C SER A 4 14.68 -4.14 -71.55
N LYS A 5 14.70 -4.48 -72.85
CA LYS A 5 15.32 -5.70 -73.39
C LYS A 5 16.83 -5.79 -73.11
N PHE A 6 17.46 -4.65 -72.83
CA PHE A 6 18.89 -4.55 -72.49
C PHE A 6 19.07 -4.18 -71.02
N THR A 7 19.97 -4.90 -70.34
CA THR A 7 20.50 -4.52 -69.02
C THR A 7 21.38 -3.28 -69.14
N ASP A 8 21.52 -2.46 -68.08
CA ASP A 8 22.34 -1.25 -68.21
C ASP A 8 23.83 -1.56 -68.43
N ALA A 9 24.33 -2.71 -67.97
CA ALA A 9 25.67 -3.20 -68.31
C ALA A 9 25.83 -3.48 -69.81
N GLN A 10 24.82 -4.08 -70.45
CA GLN A 10 24.80 -4.27 -71.91
C GLN A 10 24.69 -2.93 -72.65
N LYS A 11 23.89 -1.98 -72.16
CA LYS A 11 23.80 -0.63 -72.76
C LYS A 11 25.15 0.08 -72.71
N ALA A 12 25.84 0.01 -71.59
CA ALA A 12 27.18 0.59 -71.42
C ALA A 12 28.23 -0.07 -72.31
N PHE A 13 28.20 -1.40 -72.42
CA PHE A 13 29.09 -2.13 -73.33
C PHE A 13 28.86 -1.71 -74.79
N ILE A 14 27.61 -1.56 -75.22
CA ILE A 14 27.24 -1.07 -76.56
C ILE A 14 27.72 0.36 -76.79
N ILE A 15 27.65 1.24 -75.78
CA ILE A 15 28.17 2.62 -75.88
C ILE A 15 29.69 2.61 -76.07
N LYS A 16 30.40 1.80 -75.28
CA LYS A 16 31.87 1.68 -75.29
C LYS A 16 32.43 1.29 -76.66
N GLN A 17 31.73 0.42 -77.40
CA GLN A 17 32.12 0.05 -78.77
C GLN A 17 32.23 1.25 -79.73
N GLY A 18 31.44 2.30 -79.50
CA GLY A 18 31.50 3.54 -80.29
C GLY A 18 32.53 4.55 -79.78
N GLU A 19 32.97 4.42 -78.51
CA GLU A 19 34.12 5.16 -77.98
C GLU A 19 35.45 4.52 -78.43
N GLU A 20 35.45 3.20 -78.69
CA GLU A 20 36.56 2.41 -79.24
C GLU A 20 36.68 2.51 -80.77
N GLY A 21 35.86 3.36 -81.43
CA GLY A 21 36.02 3.70 -82.85
C GLY A 21 35.09 3.02 -83.84
N THR A 22 34.14 2.18 -83.40
CA THR A 22 33.16 1.54 -84.31
C THR A 22 32.08 2.55 -84.74
N PRO A 23 31.70 2.66 -86.03
CA PRO A 23 30.66 3.59 -86.47
C PRO A 23 29.30 3.33 -85.78
N VAL A 24 28.69 4.39 -85.25
CA VAL A 24 27.42 4.31 -84.49
C VAL A 24 26.28 3.66 -85.29
N ALA A 25 26.24 3.85 -86.61
CA ALA A 25 25.27 3.20 -87.49
C ALA A 25 25.38 1.67 -87.49
N GLU A 26 26.61 1.14 -87.44
CA GLU A 26 26.88 -0.30 -87.43
C GLU A 26 26.54 -0.93 -86.07
N ILE A 27 26.89 -0.24 -84.98
CA ILE A 27 26.54 -0.64 -83.61
C ILE A 27 25.02 -0.74 -83.45
N CYS A 28 24.29 0.29 -83.92
CA CYS A 28 22.82 0.33 -83.86
C CYS A 28 22.19 -0.82 -84.67
N ARG A 29 22.75 -1.15 -85.84
CA ARG A 29 22.29 -2.29 -86.66
C ARG A 29 22.52 -3.64 -85.97
N LYS A 30 23.71 -3.85 -85.40
CA LYS A 30 24.07 -5.11 -84.70
C LYS A 30 23.27 -5.31 -83.40
N ALA A 31 23.07 -4.24 -82.64
CA ALA A 31 22.30 -4.27 -81.40
C ALA A 31 20.77 -4.20 -81.63
N GLY A 32 20.30 -3.91 -82.84
CA GLY A 32 18.87 -3.79 -83.15
C GLY A 32 18.20 -2.61 -82.43
N ILE A 33 18.91 -1.47 -82.29
CA ILE A 33 18.43 -0.25 -81.63
C ILE A 33 18.50 0.94 -82.59
N SER A 34 17.69 1.99 -82.36
CA SER A 34 17.80 3.22 -83.16
C SER A 34 18.98 4.09 -82.70
N GLN A 35 19.53 4.91 -83.60
CA GLN A 35 20.59 5.86 -83.25
C GLN A 35 20.17 6.86 -82.17
N ALA A 36 18.91 7.29 -82.16
CA ALA A 36 18.37 8.13 -81.09
C ALA A 36 18.44 7.43 -79.72
N THR A 37 18.17 6.13 -79.68
CA THR A 37 18.29 5.32 -78.45
C THR A 37 19.75 5.22 -77.99
N TYR A 38 20.69 5.04 -78.92
CA TYR A 38 22.12 5.02 -78.63
C TYR A 38 22.62 6.33 -78.02
N PHE A 39 22.30 7.49 -78.61
CA PHE A 39 22.72 8.79 -78.07
C PHE A 39 22.05 9.12 -76.73
N ASN A 40 20.79 8.73 -76.53
CA ASN A 40 20.11 8.85 -75.24
C ASN A 40 20.78 7.99 -74.16
N TRP A 41 21.24 6.78 -74.51
CA TRP A 41 22.01 5.96 -73.59
C TRP A 41 23.41 6.55 -73.34
N LYS A 42 24.10 7.05 -74.36
CA LYS A 42 25.41 7.73 -74.22
C LYS A 42 25.32 8.95 -73.30
N LYS A 43 24.26 9.76 -73.41
CA LYS A 43 24.01 10.91 -72.51
C LYS A 43 23.80 10.50 -71.05
N LYS A 44 23.22 9.32 -70.81
CA LYS A 44 22.84 8.85 -69.47
C LYS A 44 23.90 7.95 -68.81
N TYR A 45 24.68 7.23 -69.60
CA TYR A 45 25.58 6.18 -69.15
C TYR A 45 27.02 6.32 -69.69
N GLY A 46 27.32 7.36 -70.47
CA GLY A 46 28.66 7.63 -70.98
C GLY A 46 29.64 7.96 -69.84
N GLY A 47 30.83 7.36 -69.88
CA GLY A 47 31.88 7.58 -68.88
C GLY A 47 31.88 6.66 -67.65
N LEU A 48 30.91 5.74 -67.52
CA LEU A 48 30.87 4.74 -66.43
C LEU A 48 31.31 3.36 -66.93
N LEU A 49 32.24 2.71 -66.23
CA LEU A 49 32.59 1.32 -66.52
C LEU A 49 31.44 0.38 -66.09
N PRO A 50 31.22 -0.75 -66.80
CA PRO A 50 30.20 -1.74 -66.41
C PRO A 50 30.31 -2.23 -64.96
N SER A 51 31.52 -2.29 -64.41
CA SER A 51 31.79 -2.61 -63.00
C SER A 51 31.29 -1.54 -62.03
N GLU A 52 31.47 -0.26 -62.36
CA GLU A 52 31.00 0.88 -61.56
C GLU A 52 29.48 0.97 -61.56
N MET A 53 28.83 0.68 -62.69
CA MET A 53 27.37 0.60 -62.78
C MET A 53 26.79 -0.54 -61.94
N LYS A 54 27.47 -1.69 -61.88
CA LYS A 54 27.05 -2.80 -61.02
C LYS A 54 27.13 -2.40 -59.54
N ARG A 55 28.26 -1.79 -59.13
CA ARG A 55 28.47 -1.30 -57.77
C ARG A 55 27.45 -0.22 -57.36
N LEU A 56 27.14 0.71 -58.27
CA LEU A 56 26.16 1.76 -58.01
C LEU A 56 24.76 1.17 -57.76
N ARG A 57 24.34 0.18 -58.55
CA ARG A 57 23.06 -0.52 -58.35
C ARG A 57 23.00 -1.29 -57.04
N GLU A 58 24.08 -1.97 -56.67
CA GLU A 58 24.19 -2.67 -55.38
C GLU A 58 24.05 -1.67 -54.22
N LEU A 59 24.77 -0.55 -54.26
CA LEU A 59 24.64 0.52 -53.27
C LEU A 59 23.23 1.15 -53.25
N GLU A 60 22.57 1.30 -54.40
CA GLU A 60 21.18 1.76 -54.47
C GLU A 60 20.22 0.77 -53.80
N GLN A 61 20.40 -0.53 -54.06
CA GLN A 61 19.59 -1.59 -53.43
C GLN A 61 19.82 -1.63 -51.91
N GLU A 62 21.07 -1.59 -51.46
CA GLU A 62 21.41 -1.51 -50.03
C GLU A 62 20.82 -0.26 -49.39
N ASN A 63 20.89 0.90 -50.05
CA ASN A 63 20.27 2.12 -49.54
C ASN A 63 18.75 2.00 -49.40
N VAL A 64 18.07 1.36 -50.36
CA VAL A 64 16.63 1.09 -50.26
C VAL A 64 16.33 0.17 -49.09
N GLN A 65 17.13 -0.88 -48.90
CA GLN A 65 16.97 -1.81 -47.77
C GLN A 65 17.22 -1.12 -46.42
N LEU A 66 18.29 -0.34 -46.28
CA LEU A 66 18.62 0.41 -45.07
C LEU A 66 17.54 1.43 -44.74
N LYS A 67 17.01 2.16 -45.73
CA LYS A 67 15.89 3.09 -45.53
C LYS A 67 14.66 2.37 -44.98
N LYS A 68 14.35 1.18 -45.50
CA LYS A 68 13.24 0.36 -45.01
C LYS A 68 13.45 -0.06 -43.55
N ILE A 69 14.63 -0.60 -43.23
CA ILE A 69 14.98 -1.01 -41.86
C ILE A 69 14.89 0.17 -40.88
N VAL A 70 15.43 1.34 -41.26
CA VAL A 70 15.37 2.55 -40.41
C VAL A 70 13.93 3.01 -40.21
N ALA A 71 13.08 2.92 -41.23
CA ALA A 71 11.66 3.25 -41.11
C ALA A 71 10.94 2.30 -40.14
N ASP A 72 11.14 0.99 -40.30
CA ASP A 72 10.53 -0.04 -39.46
C ASP A 72 10.98 0.12 -37.99
N LEU A 73 12.29 0.24 -37.73
CA LEU A 73 12.82 0.46 -36.38
C LEU A 73 12.38 1.78 -35.76
N SER A 74 12.18 2.83 -36.58
CA SER A 74 11.66 4.11 -36.10
C SER A 74 10.19 4.01 -35.68
N LEU A 75 9.40 3.20 -36.41
CA LEU A 75 8.02 2.90 -36.07
C LEU A 75 7.93 2.08 -34.79
N ASP A 76 8.75 1.04 -34.64
CA ASP A 76 8.83 0.24 -33.40
C ASP A 76 9.19 1.11 -32.19
N LYS A 77 10.19 1.98 -32.36
CA LYS A 77 10.56 2.96 -31.32
C LYS A 77 9.37 3.85 -30.95
N ALA A 78 8.63 4.36 -31.93
CA ALA A 78 7.45 5.20 -31.68
C ALA A 78 6.35 4.44 -30.94
N MET A 79 6.09 3.18 -31.31
CA MET A 79 5.13 2.31 -30.63
C MET A 79 5.53 2.06 -29.17
N LEU A 80 6.80 1.70 -28.91
CA LEU A 80 7.31 1.51 -27.55
C LEU A 80 7.22 2.80 -26.72
N GLN A 81 7.54 3.94 -27.33
CA GLN A 81 7.42 5.24 -26.67
C GLN A 81 5.97 5.59 -26.32
N ASP A 82 5.00 5.25 -27.17
CA ASP A 82 3.58 5.47 -26.88
C ASP A 82 3.10 4.62 -25.69
N VAL A 83 3.52 3.35 -25.61
CA VAL A 83 3.26 2.48 -24.45
C VAL A 83 3.82 3.10 -23.16
N ILE A 84 5.05 3.62 -23.20
CA ILE A 84 5.68 4.28 -22.05
C ILE A 84 4.92 5.55 -21.66
N LYS A 85 4.45 6.34 -22.64
CA LYS A 85 3.68 7.56 -22.42
C LYS A 85 2.34 7.28 -21.74
N ARG A 86 1.66 6.20 -22.14
CA ARG A 86 0.39 5.77 -21.55
C ARG A 86 0.55 5.15 -20.16
N LYS A 87 1.74 4.60 -19.83
CA LYS A 87 2.00 3.98 -18.53
C LYS A 87 2.25 5.04 -17.44
N PRO A 88 1.50 5.06 -16.32
CA PRO A 88 1.64 6.06 -15.27
C PRO A 88 2.85 5.77 -14.36
N LEU A 89 4.07 5.88 -14.90
CA LEU A 89 5.31 5.70 -14.14
C LEU A 89 5.66 6.97 -13.36
N ARG A 90 5.86 6.82 -12.04
CA ARG A 90 6.34 7.91 -11.19
C ARG A 90 7.74 8.36 -11.60
N PRO A 91 8.09 9.65 -11.46
CA PRO A 91 9.43 10.17 -11.80
C PRO A 91 10.58 9.40 -11.13
N GLY A 92 10.39 8.94 -9.89
CA GLY A 92 11.38 8.13 -9.18
C GLY A 92 11.70 6.81 -9.90
N ARG A 93 10.67 6.10 -10.41
CA ARG A 93 10.88 4.86 -11.17
C ARG A 93 11.53 5.13 -12.54
N LYS A 94 11.15 6.23 -13.21
CA LYS A 94 11.78 6.64 -14.47
C LYS A 94 13.28 6.94 -14.29
N ARG A 95 13.69 7.54 -13.15
CA ARG A 95 15.12 7.74 -12.84
C ARG A 95 15.88 6.42 -12.73
N THR A 96 15.34 5.46 -11.97
CA THR A 96 15.97 4.13 -11.85
C THR A 96 16.11 3.44 -13.21
N LEU A 97 15.13 3.59 -14.11
CA LEU A 97 15.23 3.06 -15.48
C LEU A 97 16.33 3.77 -16.28
N VAL A 98 16.46 5.09 -16.18
CA VAL A 98 17.57 5.83 -16.82
C VAL A 98 18.93 5.35 -16.29
N ASP A 99 19.04 5.13 -14.99
CA ASP A 99 20.28 4.65 -14.37
C ASP A 99 20.64 3.23 -14.84
N ALA A 100 19.66 2.32 -14.90
CA ALA A 100 19.84 0.97 -15.44
C ALA A 100 20.23 0.99 -16.93
N MET A 101 19.56 1.81 -17.74
CA MET A 101 19.90 1.96 -19.16
C MET A 101 21.32 2.51 -19.35
N ARG A 102 21.74 3.45 -18.50
CA ARG A 102 23.09 4.01 -18.52
C ARG A 102 24.15 2.95 -18.19
N SER A 103 23.90 2.09 -17.21
CA SER A 103 24.84 1.04 -16.81
C SER A 103 24.87 -0.14 -17.78
N GLU A 104 23.71 -0.62 -18.22
CA GLU A 104 23.61 -1.81 -19.06
C GLU A 104 24.02 -1.55 -20.52
N TRP A 105 23.68 -0.36 -21.06
CA TRP A 105 23.87 -0.04 -22.48
C TRP A 105 24.97 1.00 -22.72
N ALA A 106 25.67 1.44 -21.68
CA ALA A 106 26.74 2.45 -21.73
C ALA A 106 26.35 3.74 -22.50
N ILE A 107 25.09 4.16 -22.41
CA ILE A 107 24.59 5.36 -23.12
C ILE A 107 24.58 6.60 -22.22
N SER A 108 24.66 7.79 -22.82
CA SER A 108 24.55 9.05 -22.07
C SER A 108 23.16 9.25 -21.46
N ILE A 109 23.09 10.00 -20.34
CA ILE A 109 21.83 10.37 -19.67
C ILE A 109 20.86 11.03 -20.66
N ARG A 110 21.36 11.89 -21.55
CA ARG A 110 20.55 12.58 -22.56
C ARG A 110 19.90 11.58 -23.51
N ARG A 111 20.65 10.59 -23.99
CA ARG A 111 20.14 9.53 -24.89
C ARG A 111 19.12 8.64 -24.16
N ALA A 112 19.42 8.20 -22.94
CA ALA A 112 18.50 7.40 -22.14
C ALA A 112 17.17 8.13 -21.88
N CYS A 113 17.24 9.40 -21.45
CA CYS A 113 16.07 10.24 -21.21
C CYS A 113 15.21 10.43 -22.48
N ALA A 114 15.83 10.63 -23.64
CA ALA A 114 15.13 10.77 -24.91
C ALA A 114 14.40 9.48 -25.33
N VAL A 115 15.00 8.31 -25.08
CA VAL A 115 14.39 7.01 -25.42
C VAL A 115 13.11 6.76 -24.61
N ILE A 116 13.10 7.04 -23.31
CA ILE A 116 11.94 6.77 -22.44
C ILE A 116 11.02 7.98 -22.20
N LEU A 117 11.18 9.06 -22.97
CA LEU A 117 10.42 10.30 -22.84
C LEU A 117 10.41 10.85 -21.40
N PHE A 118 11.61 11.05 -20.85
CA PHE A 118 11.80 11.62 -19.52
C PHE A 118 12.58 12.92 -19.59
N ASP A 119 12.12 13.96 -18.89
CA ASP A 119 12.78 15.25 -18.89
C ASP A 119 14.12 15.19 -18.12
N PRO A 120 15.25 15.54 -18.77
CA PRO A 120 16.57 15.55 -18.13
C PRO A 120 16.69 16.51 -16.94
N LYS A 121 15.88 17.58 -16.84
CA LYS A 121 15.86 18.44 -15.64
C LYS A 121 15.26 17.69 -14.46
N THR A 122 14.13 17.01 -14.69
CA THR A 122 13.49 16.15 -13.70
C THR A 122 14.39 14.97 -13.28
N TYR A 123 15.19 14.41 -14.18
CA TYR A 123 16.22 13.41 -13.81
C TYR A 123 17.26 13.99 -12.85
N ARG A 124 17.84 15.15 -13.18
CA ARG A 124 18.91 15.79 -12.38
C ARG A 124 18.43 16.37 -11.07
N TYR A 125 17.13 16.65 -10.93
CA TYR A 125 16.58 17.24 -9.72
C TYR A 125 16.86 16.37 -8.47
N ARG A 126 17.72 16.86 -7.59
CA ARG A 126 17.92 16.32 -6.24
C ARG A 126 17.02 17.06 -5.26
N SER A 127 16.30 16.30 -4.44
CA SER A 127 15.42 16.86 -3.41
C SER A 127 16.26 17.60 -2.37
N ARG A 128 15.98 18.89 -2.16
CA ARG A 128 16.62 19.74 -1.13
C ARG A 128 15.96 19.62 0.25
N ARG A 129 15.20 18.55 0.50
CA ARG A 129 14.44 18.39 1.75
C ARG A 129 15.39 18.04 2.90
N PRO A 130 15.17 18.57 4.11
CA PRO A 130 15.93 18.19 5.29
C PRO A 130 15.81 16.68 5.54
N GLY A 131 16.84 16.12 6.18
CA GLY A 131 16.99 14.69 6.42
C GLY A 131 15.71 14.06 7.01
N GLN A 132 15.25 12.98 6.39
CA GLN A 132 14.08 12.21 6.85
C GLN A 132 14.44 11.13 7.86
N ALA A 133 15.74 10.91 8.10
CA ALA A 133 16.28 9.80 8.88
C ALA A 133 15.72 9.73 10.30
N ALA A 134 15.68 10.85 11.05
CA ALA A 134 15.17 10.87 12.42
C ALA A 134 13.68 10.49 12.49
N LEU A 135 12.88 10.98 11.55
CA LEU A 135 11.45 10.68 11.48
C LEU A 135 11.20 9.22 11.04
N GLU A 136 11.98 8.71 10.08
CA GLU A 136 11.93 7.31 9.66
C GLU A 136 12.28 6.39 10.83
N GLN A 137 13.35 6.71 11.55
CA GLN A 137 13.80 5.95 12.72
C GLN A 137 12.73 5.95 13.81
N ARG A 138 12.14 7.11 14.13
CA ARG A 138 11.10 7.18 15.14
C ARG A 138 9.83 6.41 14.75
N ILE A 139 9.44 6.46 13.47
CA ILE A 139 8.33 5.63 12.96
C ILE A 139 8.64 4.14 13.13
N LYS A 140 9.87 3.71 12.85
CA LYS A 140 10.28 2.31 13.04
C LYS A 140 10.18 1.89 14.50
N GLU A 141 10.71 2.70 15.42
CA GLU A 141 10.64 2.43 16.87
C GLU A 141 9.20 2.24 17.34
N ILE A 142 8.30 3.16 16.98
CA ILE A 142 6.87 3.05 17.34
C ILE A 142 6.26 1.76 16.76
N CYS A 143 6.60 1.40 15.52
CA CYS A 143 6.06 0.20 14.88
C CYS A 143 6.66 -1.09 15.47
N GLN A 144 7.89 -1.07 15.98
CA GLN A 144 8.51 -2.22 16.63
C GLN A 144 7.87 -2.49 18.00
N THR A 145 7.67 -1.44 18.80
CA THR A 145 6.99 -1.57 20.09
C THR A 145 5.50 -1.88 19.93
N ARG A 146 4.86 -1.30 18.91
CA ARG A 146 3.40 -1.39 18.70
C ARG A 146 3.07 -1.91 17.31
N VAL A 147 3.41 -3.18 17.07
CA VAL A 147 3.33 -3.88 15.77
C VAL A 147 1.98 -3.74 15.07
N ARG A 148 0.88 -3.64 15.83
CA ARG A 148 -0.49 -3.54 15.28
C ARG A 148 -0.97 -2.12 15.04
N PHE A 149 -0.12 -1.11 15.18
CA PHE A 149 -0.52 0.28 14.96
C PHE A 149 -0.45 0.64 13.48
N GLY A 150 -1.59 1.10 12.95
CA GLY A 150 -1.64 1.72 11.62
C GLY A 150 -1.08 3.13 11.64
N TYR A 151 -0.72 3.65 10.45
CA TYR A 151 -0.10 4.98 10.28
C TYR A 151 -0.86 6.13 10.99
N ARG A 152 -2.18 6.04 11.14
CA ARG A 152 -2.99 7.06 11.82
C ARG A 152 -2.64 7.17 13.31
N ARG A 153 -2.45 6.04 14.00
CA ARG A 153 -2.07 6.03 15.41
C ARG A 153 -0.62 6.45 15.60
N VAL A 154 0.27 5.95 14.72
CA VAL A 154 1.67 6.40 14.67
C VAL A 154 1.73 7.92 14.51
N HIS A 155 0.90 8.49 13.63
CA HIS A 155 0.82 9.94 13.45
C HIS A 155 0.40 10.68 14.73
N VAL A 156 -0.59 10.18 15.47
CA VAL A 156 -1.01 10.79 16.75
C VAL A 156 0.14 10.76 17.77
N LEU A 157 0.84 9.64 17.90
CA LEU A 157 1.99 9.53 18.81
C LEU A 157 3.09 10.52 18.44
N LEU A 158 3.44 10.61 17.15
CA LEU A 158 4.40 11.61 16.67
C LEU A 158 3.94 13.04 16.98
N ARG A 159 2.65 13.35 16.83
CA ARG A 159 2.13 14.69 17.17
C ARG A 159 2.25 14.99 18.67
N ARG A 160 2.01 14.00 19.54
CA ARG A 160 2.17 14.14 21.00
C ARG A 160 3.64 14.34 21.42
N GLU A 161 4.57 13.73 20.68
CA GLU A 161 6.01 13.93 20.85
C GLU A 161 6.51 15.27 20.27
N GLY A 162 5.63 16.13 19.75
CA GLY A 162 5.97 17.44 19.22
C GLY A 162 6.32 17.49 17.73
N TRP A 163 6.25 16.37 17.00
CA TRP A 163 6.53 16.37 15.56
C TRP A 163 5.47 17.14 14.78
N GLN A 164 5.83 18.32 14.26
CA GLN A 164 4.94 19.14 13.42
C GLN A 164 4.91 18.65 11.97
N ILE A 165 4.37 17.45 11.75
CA ILE A 165 4.26 16.84 10.43
C ILE A 165 2.81 16.69 9.99
N ASN A 166 2.58 16.69 8.68
CA ASN A 166 1.27 16.36 8.12
C ASN A 166 1.09 14.83 8.08
N GLN A 167 -0.14 14.36 8.33
CA GLN A 167 -0.49 12.94 8.27
C GLN A 167 -0.14 12.28 6.92
N LYS A 168 -0.24 13.00 5.79
CA LYS A 168 0.17 12.51 4.46
C LYS A 168 1.66 12.15 4.41
N LYS A 169 2.51 12.87 5.15
CA LYS A 169 3.95 12.59 5.27
C LYS A 169 4.18 11.30 6.07
N THR A 170 3.51 11.15 7.22
CA THR A 170 3.58 9.90 8.02
C THR A 170 3.13 8.71 7.18
N TYR A 171 2.02 8.82 6.45
CA TYR A 171 1.53 7.75 5.57
C TYR A 171 2.53 7.36 4.49
N ARG A 172 3.15 8.36 3.84
CA ARG A 172 4.16 8.10 2.79
C ARG A 172 5.35 7.33 3.35
N ILE A 173 5.95 7.82 4.43
CA ILE A 173 7.13 7.20 5.05
C ILE A 173 6.77 5.79 5.56
N TYR A 174 5.64 5.64 6.24
CA TYR A 174 5.16 4.34 6.71
C TYR A 174 4.98 3.32 5.58
N LYS A 175 4.53 3.77 4.39
CA LYS A 175 4.44 2.94 3.19
C LYS A 175 5.81 2.62 2.58
N GLU A 176 6.71 3.61 2.52
CA GLU A 176 8.08 3.43 2.03
C GLU A 176 8.88 2.44 2.90
N LEU A 177 8.61 2.43 4.22
CA LEU A 177 9.18 1.48 5.18
C LEU A 177 8.55 0.08 5.13
N GLY A 178 7.51 -0.14 4.31
CA GLY A 178 6.84 -1.44 4.21
C GLY A 178 6.04 -1.85 5.45
N MET A 179 5.78 -0.93 6.40
CA MET A 179 5.13 -1.22 7.68
C MET A 179 3.61 -1.43 7.59
N GLN A 180 3.07 -1.62 6.38
CA GLN A 180 1.63 -1.73 6.17
C GLN A 180 1.08 -3.01 6.82
N LEU A 181 0.12 -2.83 7.73
CA LEU A 181 -0.64 -3.95 8.28
C LEU A 181 -1.34 -4.68 7.12
N ARG A 182 -1.00 -5.95 6.94
CA ARG A 182 -1.67 -6.82 5.98
C ARG A 182 -3.08 -7.11 6.50
N ASN A 183 -4.09 -6.55 5.84
CA ASN A 183 -5.46 -6.93 6.12
C ASN A 183 -5.66 -8.39 5.69
N LYS A 184 -5.99 -9.29 6.61
CA LYS A 184 -6.67 -10.54 6.23
C LYS A 184 -8.10 -10.16 5.81
N THR A 185 -8.54 -10.67 4.66
CA THR A 185 -9.79 -10.40 3.90
C THR A 185 -11.10 -10.69 4.66
N PRO A 186 -12.30 -10.38 4.09
CA PRO A 186 -12.81 -9.10 3.59
C PRO A 186 -13.75 -8.44 4.63
N LYS A 187 -13.96 -7.13 4.53
CA LYS A 187 -15.01 -6.43 5.31
C LYS A 187 -16.38 -6.83 4.78
N ARG A 188 -17.06 -7.76 5.46
CA ARG A 188 -18.50 -7.95 5.30
C ARG A 188 -19.17 -6.66 5.81
N ARG A 189 -19.52 -5.75 4.90
CA ARG A 189 -20.26 -4.53 5.22
C ARG A 189 -21.74 -4.89 5.37
N VAL A 190 -22.10 -5.45 6.50
CA VAL A 190 -23.51 -5.46 6.91
C VAL A 190 -23.74 -4.15 7.64
N LYS A 191 -24.46 -3.22 7.01
CA LYS A 191 -25.01 -2.06 7.72
C LYS A 191 -26.08 -2.61 8.66
N ALA A 192 -25.72 -2.87 9.92
CA ALA A 192 -26.73 -3.03 10.95
C ALA A 192 -27.44 -1.68 11.11
N LYS A 193 -28.77 -1.67 11.03
CA LYS A 193 -29.57 -0.50 11.40
C LYS A 193 -29.23 -0.15 12.85
N LEU A 194 -28.71 1.06 13.08
CA LEU A 194 -28.74 1.68 14.40
C LEU A 194 -30.22 1.84 14.80
N ARG A 195 -30.54 1.56 16.06
CA ARG A 195 -31.84 1.89 16.65
C ARG A 195 -31.65 2.90 17.78
N GLU A 196 -32.72 3.68 17.96
CA GLU A 196 -32.84 4.91 18.73
C GLU A 196 -33.10 4.70 20.24
N ASP A 197 -33.33 3.46 20.70
CA ASP A 197 -33.88 3.19 22.05
C ASP A 197 -32.84 2.95 23.16
N ARG A 198 -31.56 3.25 22.93
CA ARG A 198 -30.52 3.08 23.96
C ARG A 198 -29.99 4.44 24.37
N ALA A 199 -30.11 4.74 25.65
CA ALA A 199 -29.36 5.83 26.24
C ALA A 199 -27.86 5.56 26.02
N GLU A 200 -27.22 6.44 25.25
CA GLU A 200 -25.76 6.47 25.18
C GLU A 200 -25.24 6.84 26.56
N ALA A 201 -24.12 6.22 26.97
CA ALA A 201 -23.45 6.61 28.20
C ALA A 201 -23.04 8.08 28.08
N VAL A 202 -23.45 8.89 29.05
CA VAL A 202 -23.25 10.35 29.04
C VAL A 202 -21.97 10.70 29.81
N GLY A 203 -21.57 9.86 30.76
CA GLY A 203 -20.34 10.00 31.52
C GLY A 203 -19.69 8.68 31.91
N PRO A 204 -18.52 8.75 32.58
CA PRO A 204 -17.84 7.58 33.12
C PRO A 204 -18.71 6.83 34.13
N ASN A 205 -18.58 5.50 34.15
CA ASN A 205 -19.35 4.61 35.02
C ASN A 205 -20.88 4.67 34.82
N ASP A 206 -21.38 5.22 33.71
CA ASP A 206 -22.79 5.06 33.38
C ASP A 206 -23.07 3.62 32.96
N VAL A 207 -22.37 3.16 31.91
CA VAL A 207 -22.59 1.84 31.34
C VAL A 207 -21.26 1.14 31.10
N TRP A 208 -21.09 0.00 31.77
CA TRP A 208 -20.00 -0.95 31.48
C TRP A 208 -20.52 -2.05 30.58
N ALA A 209 -19.64 -2.59 29.75
CA ALA A 209 -19.87 -3.81 29.00
C ALA A 209 -18.83 -4.85 29.42
N MET A 210 -19.26 -6.09 29.61
CA MET A 210 -18.37 -7.19 29.96
C MET A 210 -18.62 -8.43 29.11
N ASP A 211 -17.57 -9.23 28.93
CA ASP A 211 -17.57 -10.46 28.13
C ASP A 211 -16.38 -11.34 28.53
N PHE A 212 -16.39 -12.61 28.09
CA PHE A 212 -15.29 -13.54 28.25
C PHE A 212 -14.54 -13.79 26.95
N VAL A 213 -13.21 -13.61 27.01
CA VAL A 213 -12.32 -13.95 25.91
C VAL A 213 -11.56 -15.24 26.24
N HIS A 214 -11.58 -16.20 25.31
CA HIS A 214 -10.87 -17.45 25.44
C HIS A 214 -9.48 -17.39 24.79
N ASP A 215 -8.50 -18.00 25.45
CA ASP A 215 -7.15 -18.24 24.94
C ASP A 215 -6.54 -19.51 25.56
N GLN A 216 -5.27 -19.80 25.29
CA GLN A 216 -4.55 -20.97 25.81
C GLN A 216 -3.11 -20.66 26.21
N LEU A 217 -2.63 -21.35 27.22
CA LEU A 217 -1.21 -21.37 27.59
C LEU A 217 -0.40 -22.13 26.53
N THR A 218 0.92 -21.97 26.57
CA THR A 218 1.86 -22.74 25.73
C THR A 218 1.75 -24.24 25.97
N THR A 219 1.32 -24.66 27.15
CA THR A 219 1.02 -26.06 27.50
C THR A 219 -0.28 -26.59 26.89
N GLY A 220 -1.07 -25.76 26.22
CA GLY A 220 -2.39 -26.10 25.68
C GLY A 220 -3.54 -25.99 26.68
N ARG A 221 -3.26 -25.70 27.96
CA ARG A 221 -4.31 -25.47 28.96
C ARG A 221 -5.07 -24.18 28.62
N LYS A 222 -6.39 -24.29 28.50
CA LYS A 222 -7.28 -23.16 28.18
C LYS A 222 -7.35 -22.18 29.35
N ILE A 223 -7.39 -20.89 29.03
CA ILE A 223 -7.65 -19.79 29.94
C ILE A 223 -8.83 -18.97 29.44
N ARG A 224 -9.54 -18.34 30.36
CA ARG A 224 -10.62 -17.38 30.11
C ARG A 224 -10.21 -16.06 30.72
N VAL A 225 -10.49 -14.97 30.01
CA VAL A 225 -10.23 -13.61 30.47
C VAL A 225 -11.55 -12.89 30.60
N LEU A 226 -11.91 -12.48 31.82
CA LEU A 226 -13.00 -11.56 32.06
C LEU A 226 -12.57 -10.18 31.57
N THR A 227 -13.31 -9.65 30.61
CA THR A 227 -13.07 -8.33 30.02
C THR A 227 -14.16 -7.37 30.46
N VAL A 228 -13.76 -6.20 30.96
CA VAL A 228 -14.71 -5.14 31.34
C VAL A 228 -14.27 -3.85 30.66
N VAL A 229 -15.20 -3.13 30.05
CA VAL A 229 -14.94 -1.85 29.40
C VAL A 229 -16.04 -0.84 29.70
N ASP A 230 -15.65 0.37 30.03
CA ASP A 230 -16.55 1.52 30.14
C ASP A 230 -16.91 2.01 28.72
N THR A 231 -18.22 2.13 28.45
CA THR A 231 -18.71 2.44 27.10
C THR A 231 -18.64 3.92 26.74
N TYR A 232 -18.37 4.81 27.68
CA TYR A 232 -18.17 6.24 27.43
C TYR A 232 -16.68 6.52 27.15
N SER A 233 -15.85 6.34 28.18
CA SER A 233 -14.43 6.67 28.21
C SER A 233 -13.55 5.67 27.45
N ARG A 234 -14.09 4.47 27.14
CA ARG A 234 -13.32 3.30 26.68
C ARG A 234 -12.37 2.75 27.73
N PHE A 235 -12.44 3.19 28.98
CA PHE A 235 -11.56 2.74 30.05
C PHE A 235 -11.77 1.25 30.29
N VAL A 236 -10.69 0.53 30.59
CA VAL A 236 -10.73 -0.90 30.91
C VAL A 236 -10.45 -1.04 32.40
N PRO A 237 -11.49 -1.23 33.23
CA PRO A 237 -11.33 -1.42 34.66
C PRO A 237 -10.44 -2.61 34.99
N VAL A 238 -10.67 -3.75 34.33
CA VAL A 238 -9.99 -5.01 34.64
C VAL A 238 -9.91 -5.94 33.44
N LEU A 239 -8.83 -6.73 33.42
CA LEU A 239 -8.64 -7.92 32.60
C LEU A 239 -8.19 -9.04 33.54
N ASP A 240 -9.11 -9.93 33.92
CA ASP A 240 -8.84 -11.00 34.88
C ASP A 240 -8.69 -12.33 34.14
N PRO A 241 -7.51 -12.96 34.06
CA PRO A 241 -7.36 -14.29 33.49
C PRO A 241 -7.54 -15.38 34.57
N ARG A 242 -8.33 -16.41 34.26
CA ARG A 242 -8.51 -17.62 35.09
C ARG A 242 -8.64 -18.88 34.24
N PHE A 243 -8.48 -20.05 34.86
CA PHE A 243 -8.76 -21.33 34.19
C PHE A 243 -10.25 -21.61 34.06
N SER A 244 -11.02 -21.23 35.08
CA SER A 244 -12.48 -21.37 35.17
C SER A 244 -13.06 -20.18 35.92
N TYR A 245 -14.32 -19.89 35.65
CA TYR A 245 -15.07 -18.83 36.32
C TYR A 245 -16.31 -19.40 36.97
N ARG A 246 -16.56 -19.00 38.21
CA ARG A 246 -17.86 -19.10 38.89
C ARG A 246 -18.43 -17.69 39.10
N GLY A 247 -19.72 -17.59 39.39
CA GLY A 247 -20.38 -16.30 39.67
C GLY A 247 -19.69 -15.51 40.79
N GLU A 248 -19.31 -16.19 41.87
CA GLU A 248 -18.55 -15.62 42.99
C GLU A 248 -17.21 -14.99 42.58
N ASP A 249 -16.50 -15.58 41.61
CA ASP A 249 -15.23 -15.05 41.12
C ASP A 249 -15.42 -13.73 40.38
N VAL A 250 -16.51 -13.64 39.58
CA VAL A 250 -16.86 -12.42 38.85
C VAL A 250 -17.20 -11.31 39.83
N VAL A 251 -18.03 -11.60 40.82
CA VAL A 251 -18.40 -10.64 41.89
C VAL A 251 -17.17 -10.16 42.65
N ALA A 252 -16.28 -11.06 43.06
CA ALA A 252 -15.05 -10.70 43.77
C ALA A 252 -14.14 -9.77 42.94
N THR A 253 -14.00 -10.05 41.64
CA THR A 253 -13.22 -9.23 40.72
C THR A 253 -13.86 -7.85 40.51
N LEU A 254 -15.19 -7.79 40.34
CA LEU A 254 -15.91 -6.52 40.17
C LEU A 254 -15.85 -5.67 41.44
N GLU A 255 -16.09 -6.25 42.61
CA GLU A 255 -16.06 -5.53 43.89
C GLU A 255 -14.70 -4.88 44.15
N LYS A 256 -13.61 -5.62 43.89
CA LYS A 256 -12.24 -5.11 44.00
C LYS A 256 -11.95 -3.91 43.09
N VAL A 257 -12.62 -3.85 41.94
CA VAL A 257 -12.39 -2.82 40.93
C VAL A 257 -13.30 -1.62 41.17
N CYS A 258 -14.60 -1.86 41.37
CA CYS A 258 -15.59 -0.85 41.66
C CYS A 258 -15.26 -0.05 42.93
N SER A 259 -14.72 -0.70 43.97
CA SER A 259 -14.25 -0.01 45.18
C SER A 259 -13.16 1.05 44.93
N ARG A 260 -12.45 0.98 43.79
CA ARG A 260 -11.38 1.93 43.44
C ARG A 260 -11.81 3.01 42.45
N ILE A 261 -12.74 2.70 41.55
CA ILE A 261 -13.09 3.59 40.42
C ILE A 261 -14.55 4.04 40.44
N GLY A 262 -15.36 3.53 41.36
CA GLY A 262 -16.81 3.73 41.41
C GLY A 262 -17.59 2.56 40.81
N TYR A 263 -18.86 2.46 41.21
CA TYR A 263 -19.80 1.45 40.70
C TYR A 263 -20.51 1.96 39.44
N PRO A 264 -20.70 1.11 38.43
CA PRO A 264 -21.46 1.47 37.25
C PRO A 264 -22.96 1.53 37.54
N LYS A 265 -23.73 2.37 36.82
CA LYS A 265 -25.21 2.33 36.89
C LYS A 265 -25.77 1.10 36.20
N THR A 266 -25.18 0.73 35.06
CA THR A 266 -25.63 -0.42 34.26
C THR A 266 -24.45 -1.25 33.78
N ILE A 267 -24.61 -2.57 33.83
CA ILE A 267 -23.66 -3.52 33.28
C ILE A 267 -24.34 -4.29 32.15
N ARG A 268 -23.75 -4.24 30.96
CA ARG A 268 -24.17 -5.02 29.79
C ARG A 268 -23.40 -6.33 29.73
N VAL A 269 -24.15 -7.42 29.72
CA VAL A 269 -23.65 -8.81 29.74
C VAL A 269 -24.33 -9.64 28.66
N ASP A 270 -23.65 -10.68 28.20
CA ASP A 270 -24.34 -11.75 27.47
C ASP A 270 -25.08 -12.69 28.42
N GLN A 271 -25.85 -13.62 27.88
CA GLN A 271 -26.61 -14.59 28.66
C GLN A 271 -25.74 -15.80 29.10
N GLY A 272 -24.44 -15.59 29.32
CA GLY A 272 -23.57 -16.62 29.88
C GLY A 272 -24.06 -17.07 31.26
N SER A 273 -23.94 -18.37 31.55
CA SER A 273 -24.41 -18.94 32.82
C SER A 273 -23.68 -18.35 34.04
N GLU A 274 -22.47 -17.83 33.84
CA GLU A 274 -21.69 -17.15 34.88
C GLU A 274 -22.24 -15.77 35.22
N PHE A 275 -22.96 -15.12 34.30
CA PHE A 275 -23.56 -13.80 34.52
C PHE A 275 -25.01 -13.87 35.05
N ILE A 276 -25.69 -14.99 34.85
CA ILE A 276 -27.04 -15.28 35.36
C ILE A 276 -26.98 -15.96 36.76
N SER A 277 -25.82 -15.95 37.41
CA SER A 277 -25.69 -16.59 38.72
C SER A 277 -26.40 -15.77 39.82
N ARG A 278 -27.02 -16.45 40.78
CA ARG A 278 -27.68 -15.82 41.95
C ARG A 278 -26.78 -14.83 42.69
N ASP A 279 -25.48 -15.12 42.80
CA ASP A 279 -24.53 -14.26 43.51
C ASP A 279 -24.30 -12.93 42.77
N MET A 280 -24.35 -12.94 41.43
CA MET A 280 -24.20 -11.76 40.59
C MET A 280 -25.45 -10.87 40.67
N ASP A 281 -26.63 -11.48 40.60
CA ASP A 281 -27.91 -10.78 40.76
C ASP A 281 -28.02 -10.14 42.16
N LEU A 282 -27.64 -10.87 43.20
CA LEU A 282 -27.64 -10.36 44.58
C LEU A 282 -26.67 -9.19 44.73
N TRP A 283 -25.45 -9.31 44.19
CA TRP A 283 -24.46 -8.23 44.23
C TRP A 283 -24.95 -6.99 43.48
N ALA A 284 -25.52 -7.16 42.29
CA ALA A 284 -26.05 -6.07 41.49
C ALA A 284 -27.20 -5.36 42.23
N TYR A 285 -28.13 -6.12 42.81
CA TYR A 285 -29.22 -5.58 43.62
C TYR A 285 -28.70 -4.79 44.83
N GLN A 286 -27.76 -5.35 45.60
CA GLN A 286 -27.18 -4.69 46.77
C GLN A 286 -26.43 -3.40 46.44
N ARG A 287 -25.82 -3.31 45.26
CA ARG A 287 -25.07 -2.15 44.78
C ARG A 287 -25.90 -1.19 43.93
N GLY A 288 -27.18 -1.47 43.70
CA GLY A 288 -28.07 -0.64 42.87
C GLY A 288 -27.68 -0.63 41.38
N ILE A 289 -27.05 -1.70 40.90
CA ILE A 289 -26.57 -1.84 39.53
C ILE A 289 -27.63 -2.57 38.71
N THR A 290 -27.97 -2.03 37.55
CA THR A 290 -28.88 -2.70 36.61
C THR A 290 -28.10 -3.64 35.68
N LEU A 291 -28.46 -4.92 35.65
CA LEU A 291 -27.92 -5.88 34.68
C LEU A 291 -28.77 -5.86 33.40
N ASP A 292 -28.16 -5.44 32.29
CA ASP A 292 -28.77 -5.39 30.95
C ASP A 292 -28.26 -6.57 30.12
N PHE A 293 -29.05 -7.63 30.04
CA PHE A 293 -28.72 -8.84 29.29
C PHE A 293 -29.00 -8.66 27.79
N SER A 294 -27.98 -8.93 26.97
CA SER A 294 -28.13 -8.92 25.50
C SER A 294 -29.15 -9.99 25.04
N ARG A 295 -29.86 -9.69 23.94
CA ARG A 295 -30.86 -10.62 23.40
C ARG A 295 -30.18 -11.73 22.57
N PRO A 296 -30.69 -12.98 22.63
CA PRO A 296 -30.21 -14.06 21.78
C PRO A 296 -30.21 -13.67 20.29
N GLY A 297 -29.08 -13.90 19.62
CA GLY A 297 -28.95 -13.71 18.16
C GLY A 297 -28.79 -12.27 17.67
N LYS A 298 -28.52 -11.29 18.54
CA LYS A 298 -28.27 -9.87 18.14
C LYS A 298 -26.87 -9.37 18.54
N PRO A 299 -25.85 -9.57 17.68
CA PRO A 299 -24.46 -9.15 17.95
C PRO A 299 -24.29 -7.63 18.17
N THR A 300 -25.21 -6.82 17.65
CA THR A 300 -25.18 -5.36 17.82
C THR A 300 -25.27 -4.92 19.27
N ASP A 301 -25.88 -5.75 20.13
CA ASP A 301 -26.18 -5.37 21.50
C ASP A 301 -24.88 -5.24 22.34
N ASN A 302 -23.80 -5.93 21.93
CA ASN A 302 -22.47 -5.97 22.56
C ASN A 302 -21.35 -5.37 21.69
N ALA A 303 -21.66 -4.51 20.71
CA ALA A 303 -20.69 -4.00 19.73
C ALA A 303 -19.44 -3.32 20.35
N PHE A 304 -19.55 -2.68 21.51
CA PHE A 304 -18.41 -2.05 22.18
C PHE A 304 -17.42 -3.06 22.73
N ILE A 305 -17.92 -4.12 23.39
CA ILE A 305 -17.07 -5.16 23.94
C ILE A 305 -16.51 -6.06 22.84
N GLU A 306 -17.27 -6.34 21.77
CA GLU A 306 -16.74 -7.02 20.58
C GLU A 306 -15.57 -6.26 19.94
N ALA A 307 -15.73 -4.95 19.75
CA ALA A 307 -14.69 -4.10 19.20
C ALA A 307 -13.47 -4.01 20.13
N PHE A 308 -13.67 -4.08 21.45
CA PHE A 308 -12.61 -4.18 22.44
C PHE A 308 -11.88 -5.53 22.35
N ASN A 309 -12.62 -6.64 22.36
CA ASN A 309 -12.11 -8.01 22.31
C ASN A 309 -11.32 -8.28 21.03
N GLY A 310 -11.75 -7.71 19.90
CA GLY A 310 -10.97 -7.73 18.66
C GLY A 310 -9.62 -7.03 18.78
N ARG A 311 -9.52 -5.93 19.53
CA ARG A 311 -8.26 -5.21 19.79
C ARG A 311 -7.39 -5.96 20.79
N LEU A 312 -7.97 -6.40 21.92
CA LEU A 312 -7.26 -7.20 22.91
C LEU A 312 -6.63 -8.43 22.25
N ARG A 313 -7.39 -9.12 21.40
CA ARG A 313 -6.87 -10.29 20.68
C ARG A 313 -5.76 -9.92 19.70
N ALA A 314 -5.95 -8.86 18.90
CA ALA A 314 -4.95 -8.48 17.90
C ALA A 314 -3.65 -7.93 18.51
N GLU A 315 -3.75 -7.13 19.57
CA GLU A 315 -2.69 -6.30 20.14
C GLU A 315 -2.03 -6.92 21.39
N CYS A 316 -2.67 -7.89 22.07
CA CYS A 316 -2.12 -8.57 23.24
C CYS A 316 -2.07 -10.09 23.04
N LEU A 317 -3.22 -10.75 22.89
CA LEU A 317 -3.29 -12.21 22.93
C LEU A 317 -2.49 -12.87 21.79
N ASN A 318 -2.67 -12.38 20.55
CA ASN A 318 -1.97 -12.93 19.39
C ASN A 318 -0.49 -12.52 19.30
N THR A 319 -0.02 -11.61 20.16
CA THR A 319 1.37 -11.12 20.14
C THR A 319 2.23 -11.72 21.25
N HIS A 320 1.61 -12.40 22.23
CA HIS A 320 2.32 -12.98 23.36
C HIS A 320 2.08 -14.48 23.45
N TRP A 321 3.06 -15.19 23.99
CA TRP A 321 2.89 -16.57 24.46
C TRP A 321 2.74 -16.55 25.97
N PHE A 322 1.75 -17.26 26.50
CA PHE A 322 1.46 -17.34 27.93
C PHE A 322 2.02 -18.62 28.52
N LEU A 323 3.02 -18.50 29.40
CA LEU A 323 3.69 -19.65 30.03
C LEU A 323 2.91 -20.18 31.23
N SER A 324 2.24 -19.29 31.96
CA SER A 324 1.46 -19.60 33.16
C SER A 324 0.30 -18.62 33.31
N LEU A 325 -0.60 -18.89 34.26
CA LEU A 325 -1.69 -17.96 34.57
C LEU A 325 -1.17 -16.64 35.15
N ALA A 326 -0.11 -16.69 35.96
CA ALA A 326 0.54 -15.50 36.51
C ALA A 326 1.18 -14.65 35.41
N ASP A 327 1.88 -15.29 34.46
CA ASP A 327 2.45 -14.63 33.28
C ASP A 327 1.37 -14.00 32.40
N ALA A 328 0.22 -14.67 32.23
CA ALA A 328 -0.93 -14.10 31.54
C ALA A 328 -1.48 -12.86 32.27
N ALA A 329 -1.62 -12.92 33.60
CA ALA A 329 -2.09 -11.79 34.41
C ALA A 329 -1.15 -10.59 34.31
N GLU A 330 0.16 -10.81 34.37
CA GLU A 330 1.16 -9.75 34.24
C GLU A 330 1.09 -9.07 32.87
N LYS A 331 1.09 -9.86 31.78
CA LYS A 331 1.02 -9.35 30.40
C LYS A 331 -0.28 -8.61 30.11
N LEU A 332 -1.41 -9.13 30.60
CA LEU A 332 -2.71 -8.49 30.45
C LEU A 332 -2.79 -7.18 31.22
N GLU A 333 -2.25 -7.13 32.45
CA GLU A 333 -2.21 -5.90 33.25
C GLU A 333 -1.29 -4.85 32.61
N ALA A 334 -0.11 -5.25 32.12
CA ALA A 334 0.79 -4.35 31.40
C ALA A 334 0.11 -3.76 30.15
N TRP A 335 -0.59 -4.60 29.38
CA TRP A 335 -1.37 -4.15 28.23
C TRP A 335 -2.54 -3.24 28.62
N ARG A 336 -3.26 -3.56 29.71
CA ARG A 336 -4.37 -2.74 30.23
C ARG A 336 -3.90 -1.34 30.59
N ARG A 337 -2.74 -1.22 31.26
CA ARG A 337 -2.13 0.07 31.60
C ARG A 337 -1.76 0.87 30.35
N ASP A 338 -1.04 0.26 29.38
CA ASP A 338 -0.74 0.95 28.10
C ASP A 338 -2.02 1.39 27.37
N TYR A 339 -3.03 0.52 27.34
CA TYR A 339 -4.31 0.80 26.71
C TYR A 339 -5.04 2.00 27.33
N ASN A 340 -5.01 2.12 28.66
CA ASN A 340 -5.70 3.17 29.41
C ASN A 340 -4.91 4.49 29.46
N GLU A 341 -3.57 4.43 29.49
CA GLU A 341 -2.74 5.59 29.80
C GLU A 341 -2.02 6.17 28.58
N GLN A 342 -1.73 5.35 27.56
CA GLN A 342 -0.87 5.77 26.45
C GLN A 342 -1.56 5.64 25.09
N ARG A 343 -2.36 4.59 24.89
CA ARG A 343 -2.96 4.26 23.60
C ARG A 343 -3.96 5.33 23.13
N PRO A 344 -3.80 5.90 21.92
CA PRO A 344 -4.76 6.84 21.37
C PRO A 344 -6.00 6.13 20.79
N HIS A 345 -7.19 6.65 21.10
CA HIS A 345 -8.47 6.09 20.65
C HIS A 345 -9.25 7.07 19.79
N GLY A 346 -9.44 6.75 18.51
CA GLY A 346 -10.14 7.64 17.57
C GLY A 346 -11.60 7.93 17.95
N ALA A 347 -12.27 7.01 18.67
CA ALA A 347 -13.66 7.19 19.11
C ALA A 347 -13.81 8.28 20.20
N ILE A 348 -12.73 8.64 20.89
CA ILE A 348 -12.69 9.65 21.95
C ILE A 348 -11.71 10.78 21.60
N GLY A 349 -11.70 11.20 20.33
CA GLY A 349 -10.88 12.33 19.88
C GLY A 349 -9.37 12.06 19.84
N ASN A 350 -8.94 10.79 19.85
CA ASN A 350 -7.55 10.38 20.04
C ASN A 350 -6.98 10.70 21.43
N ASN A 351 -7.84 10.84 22.45
CA ASN A 351 -7.41 10.85 23.84
C ASN A 351 -7.10 9.43 24.35
N VAL A 352 -6.55 9.36 25.56
CA VAL A 352 -6.35 8.11 26.30
C VAL A 352 -7.54 7.91 27.25
N PRO A 353 -7.98 6.66 27.50
CA PRO A 353 -9.19 6.42 28.29
C PRO A 353 -9.11 6.97 29.71
N ALA A 354 -7.94 6.90 30.35
CA ALA A 354 -7.73 7.42 31.70
C ALA A 354 -7.96 8.94 31.81
N ALA A 355 -7.77 9.70 30.73
CA ALA A 355 -7.99 11.15 30.74
C ALA A 355 -9.49 11.50 30.90
N LEU A 356 -10.38 10.68 30.36
CA LEU A 356 -11.82 10.89 30.45
C LEU A 356 -12.44 10.43 31.77
N MET A 357 -11.77 9.52 32.47
CA MET A 357 -12.16 9.14 33.84
C MET A 357 -11.89 10.28 34.83
N LYS A 358 -10.77 10.99 34.67
CA LYS A 358 -10.36 12.08 35.58
C LYS A 358 -11.23 13.32 35.45
N SER A 359 -11.59 13.70 34.22
CA SER A 359 -12.38 14.92 33.97
C SER A 359 -13.77 14.91 34.60
N ALA A 360 -14.36 13.74 34.87
CA ALA A 360 -15.68 13.65 35.52
C ALA A 360 -15.62 13.85 37.04
N HIS A 361 -14.47 13.59 37.68
CA HIS A 361 -14.29 13.85 39.11
C HIS A 361 -14.02 15.33 39.41
N GLU A 362 -13.56 16.11 38.43
CA GLU A 362 -13.30 17.55 38.58
C GLU A 362 -14.52 18.43 38.26
N THR A 363 -15.57 17.87 37.64
CA THR A 363 -16.79 18.61 37.26
C THR A 363 -17.97 18.42 38.21
N SER A 364 -17.74 18.24 39.52
CA SER A 364 -18.79 18.54 40.50
C SER A 364 -18.70 20.02 40.86
N PRO A 365 -19.55 20.91 40.33
CA PRO A 365 -19.62 22.27 40.84
C PRO A 365 -20.18 22.16 42.26
N CYS A 366 -19.43 22.69 43.22
CA CYS A 366 -20.02 23.04 44.51
C CYS A 366 -21.12 24.07 44.21
N CYS A 367 -22.37 23.69 44.40
CA CYS A 367 -23.51 24.58 44.60
C CYS A 367 -24.34 24.02 45.75
#